data_AF-A0AAW4UAH6-F1
#
_entry.id   AF-A0AAW4UAH6-F1
#
_cell.length_a   1.000
_cell.length_b   1.000
_cell.length_c   1.000
_cell.angle_alpha   90.00
_cell.angle_beta   90.00
_cell.angle_gamma   90.00
#
_symmetry.space_group_name_H-M   'P 1'
#
loop_
_entity.id
_entity.type
_entity.pdbx_description
1 polymer ?
#
loop_
_entity_poly.entity_id
_entity_poly.type
_entity_poly.pdbx_seq_one_letter_code
_entity_poly.pdbx_strand_id
1 'polypeptide(L)' 'MAQPSKFFKNNPDDKIWWVDDRGKVGEWLFSFDKKHIFNMFRDYPHELTDEQKKIFDEENPYWADFFKDRD' A
#
# COMPACT_ATOMS: atom_id res chain seq x y z
N MET A 1 -0.55 23.29 6.16
CA MET A 1 -1.87 22.71 6.41
C MET A 1 -1.88 21.35 5.71
N ALA A 2 -1.75 20.25 6.44
CA ALA A 2 -1.80 18.91 5.85
C ALA A 2 -3.27 18.62 5.51
N GLN A 3 -3.58 18.47 4.21
CA GLN A 3 -4.90 18.02 3.78
C GLN A 3 -5.14 16.62 4.37
N PRO A 4 -6.37 16.27 4.77
CA PRO A 4 -6.66 14.91 5.22
C PRO A 4 -6.34 13.97 4.07
N SER A 5 -5.44 13.03 4.31
CA SER A 5 -4.96 12.05 3.35
C SER A 5 -6.18 11.38 2.72
N LYS A 6 -6.40 11.60 1.41
CA LYS A 6 -7.58 11.07 0.74
C LYS A 6 -7.32 9.61 0.40
N PHE A 7 -8.04 8.71 1.07
CA PHE A 7 -8.07 7.32 0.68
C PHE A 7 -8.80 7.19 -0.66
N PHE A 8 -8.16 6.59 -1.65
CA PHE A 8 -8.75 6.31 -2.95
C PHE A 8 -8.50 4.86 -3.36
N LYS A 9 -9.32 4.39 -4.28
CA LYS A 9 -9.22 3.06 -4.90
C LYS A 9 -9.29 3.24 -6.40
N ASN A 10 -8.56 2.40 -7.13
CA ASN A 10 -8.66 2.39 -8.58
C ASN A 10 -9.89 1.60 -9.02
N ASN A 11 -10.16 0.47 -8.36
CA ASN A 11 -11.37 -0.32 -8.54
C ASN A 11 -12.17 -0.46 -7.24
N PRO A 12 -13.51 -0.52 -7.31
CA PRO A 12 -14.34 -0.74 -6.13
C PRO A 12 -14.13 -2.13 -5.48
N ASP A 13 -13.76 -3.13 -6.29
CA ASP A 13 -13.41 -4.48 -5.85
C ASP A 13 -12.01 -4.59 -5.23
N ASP A 14 -11.16 -3.58 -5.43
CA ASP A 14 -9.82 -3.58 -4.84
C ASP A 14 -9.96 -3.67 -3.32
N LYS A 15 -9.10 -4.45 -2.66
CA LYS A 15 -9.11 -4.52 -1.19
C LYS A 15 -8.27 -3.42 -0.56
N ILE A 16 -7.25 -2.97 -1.28
CA ILE A 16 -6.28 -1.96 -0.83
C ILE A 16 -6.80 -0.55 -1.11
N TRP A 17 -6.61 0.34 -0.14
CA TRP A 17 -6.87 1.77 -0.25
C TRP A 17 -5.55 2.50 -0.36
N TRP A 18 -5.35 3.23 -1.45
CA TRP A 18 -4.20 4.11 -1.63
C TRP A 18 -4.42 5.42 -0.91
N VAL A 19 -3.36 6.00 -0.36
CA VAL A 19 -3.40 7.24 0.41
C VAL A 19 -2.71 8.33 -0.40
N ASP A 20 -3.47 9.31 -0.88
CA ASP A 20 -2.91 10.52 -1.51
C ASP A 20 -2.43 11.48 -0.42
N ASP A 21 -1.13 11.42 -0.10
CA ASP A 21 -0.48 12.42 0.75
C ASP A 21 0.30 13.42 -0.12
N ARG A 22 -0.34 14.55 -0.43
CA ARG A 22 0.26 15.62 -1.25
C ARG A 22 1.41 16.35 -0.54
N GLY A 23 1.68 16.04 0.73
CA GLY A 23 2.75 16.64 1.50
C GLY A 23 4.07 15.88 1.41
N LYS A 24 4.04 14.61 0.97
CA LYS A 24 5.21 13.73 1.03
C LYS A 24 5.46 13.04 -0.31
N VAL A 25 6.52 13.47 -0.99
CA VAL A 25 6.95 12.90 -2.27
C VAL A 25 7.82 11.66 -2.01
N GLY A 26 7.48 10.54 -2.63
CA GLY A 26 8.27 9.30 -2.57
C GLY A 26 7.81 8.29 -1.53
N GLU A 27 6.78 8.59 -0.73
CA GLU A 27 6.13 7.62 0.14
C GLU A 27 4.88 7.07 -0.54
N TRP A 28 4.86 5.76 -0.80
CA TRP A 28 3.66 5.08 -1.27
C TRP A 28 2.92 4.50 -0.08
N LEU A 29 1.89 5.21 0.34
CA LEU A 29 1.09 4.88 1.50
C LEU A 29 -0.18 4.14 1.07
N PHE A 30 -0.48 3.03 1.74
CA PHE A 30 -1.66 2.22 1.46
C PHE A 30 -2.25 1.65 2.75
N SER A 31 -3.50 1.20 2.69
CA SER A 31 -4.23 0.71 3.85
C SER A 31 -5.23 -0.35 3.44
N PHE A 32 -5.35 -1.43 4.21
CA PHE A 32 -6.40 -2.43 3.99
C PHE A 32 -7.73 -2.02 4.66
N ASP A 33 -7.65 -1.50 5.88
CA ASP A 33 -8.81 -1.17 6.72
C ASP A 33 -9.16 0.32 6.83
N LYS A 34 -8.46 1.19 6.09
CA LYS A 34 -8.47 2.67 6.23
C LYS A 34 -8.08 3.19 7.63
N LYS A 35 -7.60 2.30 8.51
CA LYS A 35 -7.18 2.61 9.88
C LYS A 35 -5.66 2.53 10.02
N HIS A 36 -5.08 1.41 9.56
CA HIS A 36 -3.63 1.23 9.52
C HIS A 36 -3.09 1.64 8.16
N ILE A 37 -2.18 2.60 8.16
CA ILE A 37 -1.48 3.05 6.96
C ILE A 37 -0.10 2.39 6.97
N PHE A 38 0.21 1.67 5.90
CA PHE A 38 1.49 1.05 5.64
C PHE A 38 2.20 1.82 4.54
N ASN A 39 3.53 1.87 4.62
CA ASN A 39 4.39 2.41 3.57
C ASN A 39 4.99 1.25 2.77
N MET A 40 4.69 1.21 1.47
CA MET A 40 5.11 0.17 0.54
C MET A 40 6.62 0.00 0.44
N PHE A 41 7.42 1.05 0.67
CA PHE A 41 8.87 0.94 0.60
C PHE A 41 9.54 0.62 1.93
N ARG A 42 8.85 0.87 3.04
CA ARG A 42 9.41 0.74 4.39
C ARG A 42 8.91 -0.51 5.09
N ASP A 43 7.61 -0.78 4.99
CA ASP A 43 6.91 -1.79 5.79
C ASP A 43 6.73 -3.09 4.99
N TYR A 44 6.65 -3.02 3.65
CA TYR A 44 6.58 -4.21 2.80
C TYR A 44 7.98 -4.83 2.58
N PRO A 45 8.12 -6.19 2.61
CA PRO A 45 7.08 -7.19 2.87
C PRO A 45 6.93 -7.62 4.35
N HIS A 46 7.82 -7.18 5.25
CA HIS A 46 8.02 -7.81 6.56
C HIS A 46 7.02 -7.39 7.66
N GLU A 47 6.46 -6.19 7.59
CA GLU A 47 5.42 -5.74 8.54
C GLU A 47 4.01 -6.21 8.14
N LEU A 48 3.86 -6.74 6.91
CA LEU A 48 2.58 -7.27 6.45
C LEU A 48 2.42 -8.72 6.89
N THR A 49 1.19 -9.10 7.22
CA THR A 49 0.86 -10.51 7.40
C THR A 49 0.85 -11.24 6.05
N ASP A 50 1.01 -12.57 6.06
CA ASP A 50 0.98 -13.38 4.83
C ASP A 50 -0.30 -13.15 4.01
N GLU A 51 -1.44 -12.94 4.67
CA GLU A 51 -2.72 -12.65 4.02
C GLU A 51 -2.73 -11.27 3.36
N GLN A 52 -2.25 -10.24 4.07
CA GLN A 52 -2.15 -8.88 3.53
C GLN A 52 -1.17 -8.81 2.37
N LYS A 53 -0.01 -9.47 2.50
CA LYS A 53 0.97 -9.61 1.43
C LYS A 53 0.34 -10.28 0.21
N LYS A 54 -0.37 -11.39 0.39
CA LYS A 54 -1.03 -12.08 -0.72
C LYS A 54 -2.04 -11.19 -1.45
N ILE A 55 -2.89 -10.48 -0.71
CA ILE A 55 -3.84 -9.52 -1.31
C ILE A 55 -3.08 -8.45 -2.09
N PHE A 56 -2.00 -7.91 -1.51
CA PHE A 56 -1.18 -6.91 -2.20
C PHE A 56 -0.53 -7.46 -3.46
N ASP A 57 -0.01 -8.68 -3.43
CA ASP A 57 0.64 -9.31 -4.56
C ASP A 57 -0.35 -9.65 -5.68
N GLU A 58 -1.58 -10.05 -5.33
CA GLU A 58 -2.67 -10.29 -6.29
C GLU A 58 -3.11 -9.00 -6.99
N GLU A 59 -3.21 -7.91 -6.24
CA GLU A 59 -3.66 -6.60 -6.75
C GLU A 59 -2.53 -5.83 -7.47
N ASN A 60 -1.29 -6.08 -7.05
CA ASN A 60 -0.09 -5.40 -7.52
C ASN A 60 1.02 -6.40 -7.85
N PRO A 61 0.82 -7.27 -8.86
CA PRO A 61 1.81 -8.29 -9.23
C PRO A 61 3.16 -7.69 -9.65
N TYR A 62 3.15 -6.48 -10.23
CA TYR A 62 4.37 -5.75 -10.57
C TYR A 62 5.21 -5.43 -9.34
N TRP A 63 4.58 -4.94 -8.26
CA TRP A 63 5.30 -4.63 -7.03
C TRP A 63 5.77 -5.90 -6.33
N ALA A 64 4.95 -6.95 -6.29
CA ALA A 64 5.35 -8.25 -5.76
C ALA A 64 6.61 -8.80 -6.44
N ASP A 65 6.67 -8.76 -7.77
CA ASP A 65 7.86 -9.20 -8.52
C ASP A 65 9.05 -8.27 -8.26
N PHE A 66 8.84 -6.94 -8.22
CA PHE A 66 9.88 -5.96 -7.96
C PHE A 66 10.55 -6.14 -6.59
N PHE A 67 9.79 -6.52 -5.56
CA PHE A 67 10.30 -6.75 -4.21
C PHE A 67 10.76 -8.18 -3.96
N LYS A 68 10.47 -9.15 -4.84
CA LYS A 68 10.88 -10.55 -4.65
C LYS A 68 12.40 -10.72 -4.59
N ASP A 69 13.14 -9.85 -5.27
CA ASP A 69 14.61 -9.87 -5.32
C ASP A 69 15.28 -9.10 -4.15
N ARG A 70 14.49 -8.56 -3.21
CA ARG A 70 15.00 -7.80 -2.05
C ARG A 70 15.01 -8.61 -0.74
N ASP A 71 14.82 -9.93 -0.84
CA ASP A 71 14.89 -10.91 0.25
C ASP A 71 16.30 -11.53 0.35
#